data_AF-A0AAX2HDU4-F1
#
_entry.id   AF-A0AAX2HDU4-F1
#
_cell.length_a   1.000
_cell.length_b   1.000
_cell.length_c   1.000
_cell.angle_alpha   90.00
_cell.angle_beta   90.00
_cell.angle_gamma   90.00
#
_symmetry.space_group_name_H-M   'P 1'
#
loop_
_entity.id
_entity.type
_entity.pdbx_description
1 polymer ?
#
loop_
_entity_poly.entity_id
_entity_poly.type
_entity_poly.pdbx_seq_one_letter_code
_entity_poly.pdbx_strand_id
1 'polypeptide(L)'
;MTLDRLLGLTGLLKKASLAGAFFVPAIWLSSVQAEVLCPAPRAVTPAQVERVVDGDTLRLKDGRSVRMIGLNAPETGKKGQSAEPYADAARKRLQALVARSDGRVGLLAGKQPKDRYGRTLAHVFGADGSNFEAQLLADGLAYQVAIAPNVELLACQQTAEQRARSAGAGLWRHSPVLAPSQISRSGFSLVSGTVSKVQRNRGGLWIDLEGGLVLHIAPNHLASFDPKTLSGLQGTQLEARGWVLDRSRRGGLKAGQARWMLPLTHPGMLKVVSR
;
A
#
# COMPACT_ATOMS: atom_id res chain seq x y z
N MET A 1 24.36 -73.79 -61.04
CA MET A 1 24.64 -73.17 -62.35
C MET A 1 24.77 -71.67 -62.16
N THR A 2 25.75 -71.07 -62.84
CA THR A 2 25.84 -69.69 -63.35
C THR A 2 24.48 -69.06 -63.70
N LEU A 3 24.22 -67.74 -63.74
CA LEU A 3 24.99 -66.48 -63.67
C LEU A 3 23.96 -65.36 -63.23
N ASP A 4 24.21 -64.06 -63.00
CA ASP A 4 25.40 -63.18 -63.01
C ASP A 4 25.14 -61.94 -62.09
N ARG A 5 26.06 -60.97 -62.09
CA ARG A 5 25.83 -59.55 -61.74
C ARG A 5 25.45 -58.73 -62.98
N LEU A 6 24.82 -57.56 -62.79
CA LEU A 6 25.26 -56.27 -63.37
C LEU A 6 24.30 -55.10 -63.01
N LEU A 7 24.90 -53.93 -62.72
CA LEU A 7 24.33 -52.56 -62.80
C LEU A 7 23.10 -52.22 -61.91
N GLY A 8 22.92 -51.00 -61.41
CA GLY A 8 23.78 -49.81 -61.48
C GLY A 8 22.98 -48.51 -61.27
N LEU A 9 23.30 -47.79 -60.19
CA LEU A 9 23.03 -46.36 -59.94
C LEU A 9 21.59 -45.80 -59.76
N THR A 10 21.41 -45.23 -58.55
CA THR A 10 20.79 -43.92 -58.24
C THR A 10 19.31 -43.62 -58.53
N GLY A 11 18.59 -43.19 -57.49
CA GLY A 11 17.30 -42.50 -57.60
C GLY A 11 16.60 -42.31 -56.25
N LEU A 12 16.90 -41.21 -55.53
CA LEU A 12 16.13 -40.83 -54.34
C LEU A 12 14.67 -40.55 -54.71
N LEU A 13 13.70 -41.12 -53.98
CA LEU A 13 12.42 -40.44 -53.75
C LEU A 13 11.70 -40.94 -52.48
N LYS A 14 11.38 -39.97 -51.63
CA LYS A 14 10.69 -40.08 -50.34
C LYS A 14 9.39 -40.91 -50.43
N LYS A 15 9.15 -41.75 -49.43
CA LYS A 15 7.79 -42.10 -48.99
C LYS A 15 7.60 -41.62 -47.56
N ALA A 16 6.57 -40.79 -47.34
CA ALA A 16 6.37 -40.06 -46.10
C ALA A 16 5.80 -40.96 -44.99
N SER A 17 6.07 -40.61 -43.72
CA SER A 17 5.49 -41.28 -42.56
C SER A 17 4.00 -40.95 -42.41
N LEU A 18 3.15 -41.97 -42.44
CA LEU A 18 1.72 -41.89 -42.14
C LEU A 18 1.48 -41.87 -40.62
N ALA A 19 1.90 -40.79 -39.96
CA ALA A 19 1.64 -40.56 -38.53
C ALA A 19 1.64 -39.06 -38.18
N GLY A 20 0.81 -38.29 -38.88
CA GLY A 20 0.59 -36.87 -38.60
C GLY A 20 -0.29 -36.64 -37.36
N ALA A 21 0.23 -36.88 -36.17
CA ALA A 21 -0.44 -36.49 -34.93
C ALA A 21 -0.41 -34.96 -34.78
N PHE A 22 -1.49 -34.29 -35.21
CA PHE A 22 -1.69 -32.85 -34.98
C PHE A 22 -1.93 -32.59 -33.48
N PHE A 23 -0.84 -32.42 -32.73
CA PHE A 23 -0.90 -31.71 -31.45
C PHE A 23 -1.20 -30.25 -31.73
N VAL A 24 -2.48 -29.88 -31.70
CA VAL A 24 -2.89 -28.48 -31.51
C VAL A 24 -2.69 -28.20 -30.03
N PRO A 25 -1.68 -27.39 -29.61
CA PRO A 25 -1.64 -26.94 -28.23
C PRO A 25 -2.85 -26.04 -28.04
N ALA A 26 -3.81 -26.50 -27.24
CA ALA A 26 -4.86 -25.64 -26.71
C ALA A 26 -4.19 -24.66 -25.75
N ILE A 27 -3.61 -23.59 -26.30
CA ILE A 27 -3.11 -22.45 -25.54
C ILE A 27 -4.36 -21.79 -24.99
N TRP A 28 -4.74 -22.20 -23.78
CA TRP A 28 -5.69 -21.48 -22.96
C TRP A 28 -5.09 -20.11 -22.68
N LEU A 29 -5.38 -19.16 -23.57
CA LEU A 29 -5.22 -17.75 -23.35
C LEU A 29 -6.18 -17.36 -22.23
N SER A 30 -5.80 -17.68 -20.98
CA SER A 30 -6.40 -17.09 -19.80
C SER A 30 -6.23 -15.59 -19.93
N SER A 31 -7.30 -14.92 -20.33
CA SER A 31 -7.36 -13.46 -20.37
C SER A 31 -6.97 -12.94 -19.00
N VAL A 32 -5.72 -12.45 -18.86
CA VAL A 32 -5.26 -11.78 -17.65
C VAL A 32 -6.00 -10.46 -17.59
N GLN A 33 -7.21 -10.51 -17.04
CA GLN A 33 -8.00 -9.34 -16.71
C GLN A 33 -7.20 -8.60 -15.66
N ALA A 34 -6.57 -7.49 -16.07
CA ALA A 34 -5.85 -6.62 -15.15
C ALA A 34 -6.86 -6.05 -14.15
N GLU A 35 -6.92 -6.63 -12.95
CA GLU A 35 -7.86 -6.20 -11.92
C GLU A 35 -7.64 -4.73 -11.59
N VAL A 36 -8.61 -3.89 -11.98
CA VAL A 36 -8.64 -2.45 -11.69
C VAL A 36 -8.84 -2.27 -10.18
N LEU A 37 -7.73 -2.06 -9.48
CA LEU A 37 -7.75 -1.77 -8.04
C LEU A 37 -8.41 -0.40 -7.81
N CYS A 38 -9.43 -0.40 -6.94
CA CYS A 38 -10.23 0.78 -6.60
C CYS A 38 -10.83 1.47 -7.84
N PRO A 39 -11.82 0.86 -8.53
CA PRO A 39 -12.43 1.49 -9.72
C PRO A 39 -13.08 2.84 -9.39
N ALA A 40 -13.02 3.78 -10.33
CA ALA A 40 -13.65 5.08 -10.17
C ALA A 40 -15.18 4.99 -9.96
N PRO A 41 -15.78 5.77 -9.05
CA PRO A 41 -17.23 5.92 -9.01
C PRO A 41 -17.72 6.68 -10.25
N ARG A 42 -19.01 6.57 -10.55
CA ARG A 42 -19.65 7.21 -11.72
C ARG A 42 -19.52 8.75 -11.75
N ALA A 43 -19.27 9.38 -10.60
CA ALA A 43 -19.13 10.83 -10.48
C ALA A 43 -17.79 11.18 -9.82
N VAL A 44 -16.94 11.87 -10.56
CA VAL A 44 -15.68 12.48 -10.10
C VAL A 44 -15.59 13.90 -10.65
N THR A 45 -15.04 14.84 -9.90
CA THR A 45 -14.87 16.23 -10.36
C THR A 45 -13.63 16.31 -11.25
N PRO A 46 -13.74 16.74 -12.53
CA PRO A 46 -12.58 16.87 -13.40
C PRO A 46 -11.64 17.99 -12.93
N ALA A 47 -10.34 17.79 -13.09
CA ALA A 47 -9.31 18.77 -12.80
C ALA A 47 -8.08 18.59 -13.72
N GLN A 48 -7.30 19.66 -13.85
CA GLN A 48 -6.02 19.63 -14.56
C GLN A 48 -4.86 19.80 -13.56
N VAL A 49 -3.92 18.86 -13.58
CA VAL A 49 -2.68 18.92 -12.82
C VAL A 49 -1.73 19.95 -13.45
N GLU A 50 -1.17 20.81 -12.60
CA GLU A 50 -0.06 21.73 -12.93
C GLU A 50 1.28 20.98 -12.78
N ARG A 51 1.50 20.35 -11.62
CA ARG A 51 2.71 19.57 -11.32
C ARG A 51 2.53 18.58 -10.17
N VAL A 52 3.39 17.57 -10.14
CA VAL A 52 3.55 16.66 -8.99
C VAL A 52 4.52 17.28 -7.98
N VAL A 53 4.11 17.35 -6.71
CA VAL A 53 4.92 17.91 -5.62
C VAL A 53 5.89 16.85 -5.09
N ASP A 54 5.35 15.73 -4.63
CA ASP A 54 6.02 14.58 -4.03
C ASP A 54 5.27 13.29 -4.42
N GLY A 55 5.47 12.18 -3.70
CA GLY A 55 4.80 10.91 -4.02
C GLY A 55 3.31 10.84 -3.66
N ASP A 56 2.74 11.83 -2.96
CA ASP A 56 1.35 11.80 -2.50
C ASP A 56 0.56 13.12 -2.62
N THR A 57 1.21 14.18 -3.11
CA THR A 57 0.64 15.52 -3.27
C THR A 57 0.74 16.03 -4.72
N LEU A 58 -0.40 16.45 -5.26
CA LEU A 58 -0.54 17.09 -6.57
C LEU A 58 -0.83 18.60 -6.42
N ARG A 59 -0.36 19.39 -7.38
CA ARG A 59 -0.75 20.79 -7.55
C ARG A 59 -1.61 20.91 -8.81
N LEU A 60 -2.76 21.56 -8.72
CA LEU A 60 -3.69 21.76 -9.84
C LEU A 60 -3.51 23.16 -10.44
N LYS A 61 -3.89 23.32 -11.73
CA LYS A 61 -3.83 24.62 -12.43
C LYS A 61 -4.73 25.71 -11.82
N ASP A 62 -5.77 25.30 -11.08
CA ASP A 62 -6.64 26.21 -10.31
C ASP A 62 -6.03 26.64 -8.95
N GLY A 63 -4.76 26.32 -8.71
CA GLY A 63 -4.02 26.69 -7.50
C GLY A 63 -4.24 25.75 -6.30
N ARG A 64 -5.23 24.84 -6.33
CA ARG A 64 -5.45 23.88 -5.25
C ARG A 64 -4.25 22.92 -5.13
N SER A 65 -3.88 22.62 -3.89
CA SER A 65 -3.01 21.49 -3.55
C SER A 65 -3.89 20.32 -3.13
N VAL A 66 -3.71 19.15 -3.75
CA VAL A 66 -4.46 17.92 -3.45
C VAL A 66 -3.52 16.95 -2.76
N ARG A 67 -3.87 16.51 -1.54
CA ARG A 67 -3.22 15.41 -0.85
C ARG A 67 -4.07 14.16 -1.07
N MET A 68 -3.47 13.16 -1.70
CA MET A 68 -4.13 11.89 -2.01
C MET A 68 -4.54 11.15 -0.72
N ILE A 69 -5.74 10.59 -0.70
CA ILE A 69 -6.33 9.92 0.47
C ILE A 69 -5.90 8.45 0.52
N GLY A 70 -5.44 8.02 1.70
CA GLY A 70 -5.28 6.59 2.01
C GLY A 70 -3.87 6.04 1.83
N LEU A 71 -2.89 6.87 1.44
CA LEU A 71 -1.47 6.52 1.40
C LEU A 71 -0.55 7.57 2.02
N ASN A 72 0.65 7.14 2.38
CA ASN A 72 1.78 7.97 2.78
C ASN A 72 3.01 7.55 1.97
N ALA A 73 3.45 8.40 1.06
CA ALA A 73 4.68 8.16 0.30
C ALA A 73 5.92 8.53 1.15
N PRO A 74 7.11 7.99 0.83
CA PRO A 74 8.35 8.43 1.46
C PRO A 74 8.66 9.90 1.12
N GLU A 75 9.16 10.65 2.08
CA GLU A 75 9.40 12.09 1.95
C GLU A 75 10.61 12.39 1.05
N THR A 76 10.45 13.31 0.08
CA THR A 76 11.52 13.68 -0.89
C THR A 76 12.66 14.51 -0.30
N GLY A 77 12.68 14.69 1.02
CA GLY A 77 13.63 15.54 1.72
C GLY A 77 13.29 17.04 1.60
N LYS A 78 13.86 17.84 2.50
CA LYS A 78 13.83 19.31 2.47
C LYS A 78 15.27 19.81 2.57
N LYS A 79 15.52 21.10 2.32
CA LYS A 79 16.88 21.68 2.35
C LYS A 79 17.67 21.20 3.59
N GLY A 80 18.77 20.47 3.36
CA GLY A 80 19.61 19.90 4.43
C GLY A 80 19.23 18.50 4.93
N GLN A 81 18.22 17.85 4.36
CA GLN A 81 17.80 16.48 4.69
C GLN A 81 17.78 15.61 3.43
N SER A 82 18.37 14.41 3.51
CA SER A 82 18.28 13.40 2.44
C SER A 82 16.84 12.95 2.22
N ALA A 83 16.50 12.62 0.97
CA ALA A 83 15.24 11.97 0.64
C ALA A 83 15.16 10.59 1.31
N GLU A 84 13.96 10.18 1.70
CA GLU A 84 13.71 8.81 2.17
C GLU A 84 13.80 7.81 1.02
N PRO A 85 14.17 6.53 1.29
CA PRO A 85 14.19 5.49 0.27
C PRO A 85 12.87 5.42 -0.51
N TYR A 86 12.97 5.31 -1.84
CA TYR A 86 11.86 5.33 -2.81
C TYR A 86 11.07 6.64 -2.97
N ALA A 87 11.40 7.74 -2.27
CA ALA A 87 10.67 9.01 -2.42
C ALA A 87 10.66 9.54 -3.87
N ASP A 88 11.84 9.56 -4.52
CA ASP A 88 11.96 9.94 -5.94
C ASP A 88 11.26 8.95 -6.89
N ALA A 89 11.23 7.67 -6.55
CA ALA A 89 10.55 6.66 -7.35
C ALA A 89 9.03 6.83 -7.27
N ALA A 90 8.48 7.08 -6.09
CA ALA A 90 7.08 7.41 -5.87
C ALA A 90 6.67 8.68 -6.64
N ARG A 91 7.46 9.75 -6.53
CA ARG A 91 7.23 11.00 -7.27
C ARG A 91 7.28 10.80 -8.79
N LYS A 92 8.29 10.10 -9.32
CA LYS A 92 8.42 9.80 -10.75
C LYS A 92 7.27 8.92 -11.26
N ARG A 93 6.80 7.96 -10.46
CA ARG A 93 5.65 7.13 -10.80
C ARG A 93 4.36 7.96 -10.87
N LEU A 94 4.13 8.86 -9.90
CA LEU A 94 2.99 9.77 -9.91
C LEU A 94 3.06 10.75 -11.11
N GLN A 95 4.25 11.22 -11.48
CA GLN A 95 4.45 12.00 -12.71
C GLN A 95 4.07 11.20 -13.97
N ALA A 96 4.47 9.92 -14.05
CA ALA A 96 4.09 9.06 -15.17
C ALA A 96 2.58 8.77 -15.22
N LEU A 97 1.91 8.58 -14.07
CA LEU A 97 0.46 8.41 -13.96
C LEU A 97 -0.29 9.64 -14.49
N VAL A 98 0.12 10.83 -14.05
CA VAL A 98 -0.41 12.12 -14.51
C VAL A 98 -0.17 12.32 -16.01
N ALA A 99 1.03 12.00 -16.51
CA ALA A 99 1.39 12.14 -17.92
C ALA A 99 0.57 11.20 -18.83
N ARG A 100 0.32 9.94 -18.41
CA ARG A 100 -0.57 9.00 -19.13
C ARG A 100 -2.02 9.47 -19.25
N SER A 101 -2.43 10.45 -18.45
CA SER A 101 -3.78 11.05 -18.48
C SER A 101 -3.79 12.45 -19.11
N ASP A 102 -2.73 12.86 -19.81
CA ASP A 102 -2.53 14.23 -20.34
C ASP A 102 -2.64 15.33 -19.26
N GLY A 103 -2.31 14.99 -18.01
CA GLY A 103 -2.49 15.84 -16.84
C GLY A 103 -3.95 16.04 -16.40
N ARG A 104 -4.93 15.41 -17.07
CA ARG A 104 -6.35 15.42 -16.68
C ARG A 104 -6.59 14.34 -15.63
N VAL A 105 -7.29 14.68 -14.55
CA VAL A 105 -7.64 13.73 -13.48
C VAL A 105 -9.07 13.92 -13.01
N GLY A 106 -9.69 12.84 -12.53
CA GLY A 106 -10.93 12.87 -11.75
C GLY A 106 -10.62 12.93 -10.26
N LEU A 107 -11.30 13.80 -9.52
CA LEU A 107 -11.18 13.94 -8.07
C LEU A 107 -12.48 13.49 -7.39
N LEU A 108 -12.37 12.52 -6.47
CA LEU A 108 -13.43 12.18 -5.52
C LEU A 108 -13.04 12.78 -4.17
N ALA A 109 -13.71 13.85 -3.74
CA ALA A 109 -13.44 14.48 -2.45
C ALA A 109 -13.78 13.53 -1.29
N GLY A 110 -12.93 13.48 -0.26
CA GLY A 110 -13.23 12.76 0.96
C GLY A 110 -14.35 13.42 1.78
N LYS A 111 -15.03 12.64 2.63
CA LYS A 111 -16.06 13.12 3.58
C LYS A 111 -15.61 14.35 4.38
N GLN A 112 -14.33 14.39 4.75
CA GLN A 112 -13.64 15.62 5.15
C GLN A 112 -12.79 16.11 3.96
N PRO A 113 -13.21 17.17 3.23
CA PRO A 113 -12.56 17.56 1.97
C PRO A 113 -11.29 18.39 2.15
N LYS A 114 -10.92 18.77 3.38
CA LYS A 114 -9.78 19.65 3.69
C LYS A 114 -8.98 19.15 4.90
N ASP A 115 -7.66 19.22 4.79
CA ASP A 115 -6.75 19.05 5.93
C ASP A 115 -6.48 20.38 6.65
N ARG A 116 -5.77 20.30 7.79
CA ARG A 116 -5.40 21.47 8.62
C ARG A 116 -4.49 22.49 7.93
N TYR A 117 -3.94 22.18 6.76
CA TYR A 117 -3.09 23.04 5.95
C TYR A 117 -3.84 23.62 4.74
N GLY A 118 -5.16 23.39 4.63
CA GLY A 118 -5.99 23.84 3.52
C GLY A 118 -5.86 23.01 2.23
N ARG A 119 -5.08 21.91 2.25
CA ARG A 119 -4.99 21.00 1.10
C ARG A 119 -6.32 20.27 0.92
N THR A 120 -6.74 20.11 -0.33
CA THR A 120 -7.88 19.28 -0.69
C THR A 120 -7.54 17.81 -0.44
N LEU A 121 -8.41 17.11 0.27
CA LEU A 121 -8.33 15.67 0.46
C LEU A 121 -9.26 15.02 -0.58
N ALA A 122 -8.68 14.28 -1.52
CA ALA A 122 -9.41 13.56 -2.55
C ALA A 122 -8.71 12.24 -2.91
N HIS A 123 -9.50 11.28 -3.42
CA HIS A 123 -8.99 10.17 -4.21
C HIS A 123 -8.83 10.61 -5.67
N VAL A 124 -7.77 10.17 -6.34
CA VAL A 124 -7.39 10.64 -7.68
C VAL A 124 -7.46 9.51 -8.71
N PHE A 125 -8.15 9.80 -9.82
CA PHE A 125 -8.35 8.85 -10.91
C PHE A 125 -7.79 9.41 -12.23
N GLY A 126 -7.17 8.53 -13.02
CA GLY A 126 -6.71 8.84 -14.38
C GLY A 126 -7.86 8.96 -15.38
N ALA A 127 -7.53 9.35 -16.60
CA ALA A 127 -8.51 9.45 -17.70
C ALA A 127 -9.12 8.09 -18.10
N ASP A 128 -8.43 6.99 -17.77
CA ASP A 128 -8.86 5.60 -17.93
C ASP A 128 -9.68 5.06 -16.73
N GLY A 129 -9.97 5.91 -15.72
CA GLY A 129 -10.63 5.51 -14.49
C GLY A 129 -9.75 4.76 -13.49
N SER A 130 -8.46 4.59 -13.77
CA SER A 130 -7.51 3.92 -12.87
C SER A 130 -7.21 4.79 -11.65
N ASN A 131 -7.25 4.21 -10.45
CA ASN A 131 -6.94 4.94 -9.23
C ASN A 131 -5.42 5.08 -9.05
N PHE A 132 -4.96 6.31 -8.78
CA PHE A 132 -3.52 6.60 -8.65
C PHE A 132 -2.97 6.11 -7.31
N GLU A 133 -3.76 6.20 -6.24
CA GLU A 133 -3.38 5.70 -4.92
C GLU A 133 -3.13 4.19 -4.92
N ALA A 134 -4.06 3.43 -5.49
CA ALA A 134 -3.95 1.99 -5.60
C ALA A 134 -2.78 1.55 -6.50
N GLN A 135 -2.47 2.28 -7.57
CA GLN A 135 -1.29 1.99 -8.39
C GLN A 135 0.01 2.21 -7.60
N LEU A 136 0.16 3.35 -6.90
CA LEU A 136 1.35 3.60 -6.07
C LEU A 136 1.53 2.58 -4.93
N LEU A 137 0.42 2.13 -4.33
CA LEU A 137 0.43 1.08 -3.31
C LEU A 137 0.82 -0.29 -3.90
N ALA A 138 0.29 -0.65 -5.07
CA ALA A 138 0.61 -1.91 -5.76
C ALA A 138 2.04 -1.96 -6.34
N ASP A 139 2.60 -0.82 -6.72
CA ASP A 139 4.01 -0.68 -7.12
C ASP A 139 4.97 -0.70 -5.90
N GLY A 140 4.44 -0.71 -4.67
CA GLY A 140 5.22 -0.69 -3.42
C GLY A 140 5.90 0.66 -3.15
N LEU A 141 5.35 1.77 -3.64
CA LEU A 141 5.95 3.10 -3.57
C LEU A 141 5.32 4.00 -2.48
N ALA A 142 4.36 3.48 -1.73
CA ALA A 142 3.79 4.14 -0.56
C ALA A 142 3.26 3.11 0.46
N TYR A 143 2.99 3.57 1.68
CA TYR A 143 2.30 2.82 2.71
C TYR A 143 0.82 3.18 2.75
N GLN A 144 -0.06 2.20 2.91
CA GLN A 144 -1.49 2.42 3.11
C GLN A 144 -1.73 3.00 4.53
N VAL A 145 -2.50 4.08 4.62
CA VAL A 145 -2.86 4.75 5.89
C VAL A 145 -4.37 4.97 6.01
N ALA A 146 -4.97 4.61 7.14
CA ALA A 146 -6.39 4.83 7.39
C ALA A 146 -6.60 6.08 8.26
N ILE A 147 -7.16 7.15 7.69
CA ILE A 147 -7.45 8.41 8.39
C ILE A 147 -8.94 8.70 8.29
N ALA A 148 -9.69 8.39 9.36
CA ALA A 148 -11.12 8.69 9.44
C ALA A 148 -11.39 10.22 9.36
N PRO A 149 -12.49 10.66 8.72
CA PRO A 149 -13.56 9.87 8.11
C PRO A 149 -13.28 9.40 6.67
N ASN A 150 -12.10 9.68 6.12
CA ASN A 150 -11.73 9.45 4.72
C ASN A 150 -11.15 8.04 4.51
N VAL A 151 -11.99 7.02 4.65
CA VAL A 151 -11.61 5.59 4.62
C VAL A 151 -12.42 4.76 3.62
N GLU A 152 -13.09 5.40 2.66
CA GLU A 152 -14.02 4.75 1.74
C GLU A 152 -13.36 3.70 0.82
N LEU A 153 -12.17 3.99 0.29
CA LEU A 153 -11.40 3.07 -0.55
C LEU A 153 -10.42 2.16 0.24
N LEU A 154 -10.53 2.12 1.57
CA LEU A 154 -9.57 1.41 2.44
C LEU A 154 -9.33 -0.06 2.03
N ALA A 155 -10.39 -0.82 1.77
CA ALA A 155 -10.27 -2.26 1.51
C ALA A 155 -9.51 -2.56 0.20
N CYS A 156 -9.79 -1.82 -0.88
CA CYS A 156 -9.10 -2.00 -2.15
C CYS A 156 -7.67 -1.44 -2.10
N GLN A 157 -7.42 -0.39 -1.32
CA GLN A 157 -6.06 0.12 -1.03
C GLN A 157 -5.22 -0.88 -0.21
N GLN A 158 -5.81 -1.55 0.77
CA GLN A 158 -5.16 -2.64 1.50
C GLN A 158 -4.83 -3.80 0.58
N THR A 159 -5.75 -4.18 -0.33
CA THR A 159 -5.49 -5.21 -1.35
C THR A 159 -4.34 -4.82 -2.27
N ALA A 160 -4.26 -3.55 -2.69
CA ALA A 160 -3.16 -3.02 -3.48
C ALA A 160 -1.81 -3.15 -2.75
N GLU A 161 -1.72 -2.72 -1.49
CA GLU A 161 -0.49 -2.85 -0.69
C GLU A 161 -0.11 -4.32 -0.47
N GLN A 162 -1.08 -5.23 -0.26
CA GLN A 162 -0.78 -6.65 -0.10
C GLN A 162 -0.19 -7.28 -1.37
N ARG A 163 -0.55 -6.81 -2.57
CA ARG A 163 0.14 -7.25 -3.80
C ARG A 163 1.61 -6.86 -3.79
N ALA A 164 1.92 -5.62 -3.41
CA ALA A 164 3.30 -5.15 -3.31
C ALA A 164 4.10 -5.89 -2.24
N ARG A 165 3.48 -6.20 -1.09
CA ARG A 165 4.07 -7.05 -0.04
C ARG A 165 4.42 -8.45 -0.57
N SER A 166 3.44 -9.16 -1.14
CA SER A 166 3.64 -10.51 -1.66
C SER A 166 4.64 -10.59 -2.81
N ALA A 167 4.75 -9.53 -3.62
CA ALA A 167 5.72 -9.43 -4.71
C ALA A 167 7.10 -8.90 -4.28
N GLY A 168 7.29 -8.50 -3.01
CA GLY A 168 8.52 -7.84 -2.55
C GLY A 168 8.82 -6.54 -3.33
N ALA A 169 7.79 -5.79 -3.74
CA ALA A 169 7.94 -4.61 -4.58
C ALA A 169 8.33 -3.36 -3.77
N GLY A 170 9.20 -2.52 -4.33
CA GLY A 170 9.60 -1.22 -3.76
C GLY A 170 9.99 -1.29 -2.28
N LEU A 171 9.25 -0.57 -1.43
CA LEU A 171 9.37 -0.52 0.03
C LEU A 171 9.32 -1.89 0.72
N TRP A 172 8.79 -2.92 0.05
CA TRP A 172 8.65 -4.28 0.59
C TRP A 172 9.77 -5.24 0.18
N ARG A 173 10.78 -4.80 -0.59
CA ARG A 173 11.98 -5.60 -0.92
C ARG A 173 12.73 -6.11 0.32
N HIS A 174 12.72 -5.30 1.37
CA HIS A 174 13.10 -5.68 2.73
C HIS A 174 11.95 -5.26 3.63
N SER A 175 11.66 -6.02 4.69
CA SER A 175 10.53 -5.70 5.56
C SER A 175 10.74 -4.31 6.21
N PRO A 176 9.83 -3.33 6.01
CA PRO A 176 9.87 -2.05 6.69
C PRO A 176 9.19 -2.11 8.07
N VAL A 177 8.74 -3.30 8.49
CA VAL A 177 8.08 -3.52 9.79
C VAL A 177 9.15 -3.60 10.89
N LEU A 178 9.06 -2.70 11.85
CA LEU A 178 9.98 -2.61 12.98
C LEU A 178 9.47 -3.38 14.20
N ALA A 179 10.37 -3.88 15.04
CA ALA A 179 10.05 -4.23 16.41
C ALA A 179 9.90 -2.95 17.26
N PRO A 180 9.05 -2.92 18.31
CA PRO A 180 8.89 -1.76 19.19
C PRO A 180 10.20 -1.19 19.76
N SER A 181 11.18 -2.05 20.06
CA SER A 181 12.50 -1.67 20.57
C SER A 181 13.39 -0.95 19.56
N GLN A 182 13.09 -1.04 18.26
CA GLN A 182 13.82 -0.34 17.19
C GLN A 182 13.33 1.10 16.98
N ILE A 183 12.23 1.49 17.63
CA ILE A 183 11.70 2.85 17.54
C ILE A 183 12.62 3.82 18.30
N SER A 184 13.26 4.72 17.54
CA SER A 184 14.18 5.75 18.06
C SER A 184 13.72 7.18 17.79
N ARG A 185 12.72 7.39 16.92
CA ARG A 185 12.21 8.69 16.51
C ARG A 185 10.69 8.68 16.29
N SER A 186 10.04 9.81 16.53
CA SER A 186 8.65 10.04 16.10
C SER A 186 8.55 10.04 14.58
N GLY A 187 7.42 9.59 14.03
CA GLY A 187 7.18 9.54 12.59
C GLY A 187 6.16 8.48 12.22
N PHE A 188 5.86 8.34 10.92
CA PHE A 188 5.10 7.19 10.46
C PHE A 188 5.93 5.90 10.64
N SER A 189 5.32 4.81 11.08
CA SER A 189 5.97 3.51 11.23
C SER A 189 4.98 2.37 11.09
N LEU A 190 5.48 1.23 10.60
CA LEU A 190 4.85 -0.07 10.76
C LEU A 190 5.59 -0.81 11.87
N VAL A 191 4.86 -1.35 12.83
CA VAL A 191 5.42 -2.02 13.99
C VAL A 191 4.74 -3.35 14.21
N SER A 192 5.51 -4.40 14.50
CA SER A 192 4.97 -5.69 14.93
C SER A 192 5.63 -6.15 16.22
N GLY A 193 4.82 -6.65 17.15
CA GLY A 193 5.29 -7.13 18.45
C GLY A 193 4.18 -7.83 19.25
N THR A 194 4.60 -8.55 20.28
CA THR A 194 3.74 -9.23 21.26
C THR A 194 3.04 -8.22 22.15
N VAL A 195 1.75 -8.41 22.41
CA VAL A 195 1.02 -7.64 23.43
C VAL A 195 1.36 -8.16 24.82
N SER A 196 2.11 -7.38 25.60
CA SER A 196 2.42 -7.70 26.99
C SER A 196 1.25 -7.41 27.93
N LYS A 197 0.44 -6.39 27.62
CA LYS A 197 -0.65 -5.93 28.50
C LYS A 197 -1.75 -5.20 27.75
N VAL A 198 -2.99 -5.34 28.22
CA VAL A 198 -4.13 -4.53 27.78
C VAL A 198 -4.77 -3.85 28.99
N GLN A 199 -4.99 -2.53 28.92
CA GLN A 199 -5.62 -1.75 29.99
C GLN A 199 -6.71 -0.83 29.43
N ARG A 200 -7.88 -0.80 30.08
CA ARG A 200 -8.97 0.14 29.74
C ARG A 200 -9.20 1.11 30.89
N ASN A 201 -9.28 2.40 30.58
CA ASN A 201 -9.56 3.46 31.55
C ASN A 201 -10.34 4.63 30.89
N ARG A 202 -10.56 5.73 31.62
CA ARG A 202 -11.25 6.93 31.08
C ARG A 202 -10.57 7.53 29.84
N GLY A 203 -9.26 7.32 29.68
CA GLY A 203 -8.48 7.74 28.51
C GLY A 203 -8.58 6.80 27.30
N GLY A 204 -9.30 5.67 27.39
CA GLY A 204 -9.50 4.73 26.29
C GLY A 204 -8.90 3.34 26.56
N LEU A 205 -8.53 2.63 25.49
CA LEU A 205 -7.83 1.36 25.55
C LEU A 205 -6.34 1.56 25.24
N TRP A 206 -5.50 0.97 26.08
CA TRP A 206 -4.05 0.98 26.00
C TRP A 206 -3.58 -0.46 25.82
N ILE A 207 -2.74 -0.70 24.81
CA ILE A 207 -2.23 -2.02 24.43
C ILE A 207 -0.70 -1.89 24.44
N ASP A 208 -0.08 -2.28 25.55
CA ASP A 208 1.37 -2.23 25.70
C ASP A 208 2.01 -3.40 24.94
N LEU A 209 3.03 -3.09 24.14
CA LEU A 209 3.83 -4.07 23.43
C LEU A 209 5.16 -4.30 24.14
N GLU A 210 5.67 -5.52 24.06
CA GLU A 210 7.05 -5.81 24.43
C GLU A 210 8.02 -4.91 23.64
N GLY A 211 9.06 -4.40 24.30
CA GLY A 211 10.01 -3.47 23.67
C GLY A 211 9.63 -1.98 23.73
N GLY A 212 8.55 -1.59 24.43
CA GLY A 212 8.38 -0.21 24.90
C GLY A 212 7.57 0.75 24.00
N LEU A 213 6.69 0.22 23.16
CA LEU A 213 5.64 0.96 22.45
C LEU A 213 4.27 0.64 23.07
N VAL A 214 3.41 1.65 23.24
CA VAL A 214 1.99 1.45 23.56
C VAL A 214 1.10 1.87 22.39
N LEU A 215 0.15 1.03 22.00
CA LEU A 215 -0.92 1.41 21.08
C LEU A 215 -2.08 1.99 21.89
N HIS A 216 -2.69 3.07 21.40
CA HIS A 216 -3.74 3.80 22.12
C HIS A 216 -4.98 4.03 21.27
N ILE A 217 -6.13 3.49 21.69
CA ILE A 217 -7.44 3.77 21.08
C ILE A 217 -8.19 4.70 22.03
N ALA A 218 -8.35 5.97 21.64
CA ALA A 218 -9.08 6.96 22.43
C ALA A 218 -10.60 6.65 22.51
N PRO A 219 -11.33 7.13 23.53
CA PRO A 219 -12.70 6.69 23.81
C PRO A 219 -13.69 6.89 22.64
N ASN A 220 -13.52 8.00 21.91
CA ASN A 220 -14.31 8.36 20.72
C ASN A 220 -14.06 7.44 19.52
N HIS A 221 -12.94 6.70 19.49
CA HIS A 221 -12.62 5.75 18.42
C HIS A 221 -13.02 4.31 18.76
N LEU A 222 -13.17 3.95 20.06
CA LEU A 222 -13.46 2.58 20.49
C LEU A 222 -14.68 1.95 19.81
N ALA A 223 -15.73 2.73 19.56
CA ALA A 223 -16.95 2.25 18.91
C ALA A 223 -16.75 1.79 17.44
N SER A 224 -15.64 2.16 16.81
CA SER A 224 -15.30 1.69 15.46
C SER A 224 -14.59 0.32 15.44
N PHE A 225 -14.03 -0.14 16.57
CA PHE A 225 -13.30 -1.40 16.65
C PHE A 225 -14.23 -2.53 17.09
N ASP A 226 -14.12 -3.67 16.42
CA ASP A 226 -14.84 -4.89 16.83
C ASP A 226 -14.41 -5.34 18.25
N PRO A 227 -15.33 -5.45 19.22
CA PRO A 227 -15.03 -5.92 20.55
C PRO A 227 -14.40 -7.31 20.61
N LYS A 228 -14.68 -8.20 19.64
CA LYS A 228 -14.09 -9.56 19.57
C LYS A 228 -12.64 -9.55 19.08
N THR A 229 -12.24 -8.51 18.35
CA THR A 229 -10.86 -8.26 17.93
C THR A 229 -10.05 -7.64 19.07
N LEU A 230 -10.70 -6.83 19.93
CA LEU A 230 -10.05 -6.21 21.10
C LEU A 230 -9.98 -7.13 22.33
N SER A 231 -10.85 -8.13 22.45
CA SER A 231 -10.79 -9.13 23.51
C SER A 231 -9.73 -10.19 23.23
N GLY A 232 -9.02 -10.62 24.27
CA GLY A 232 -7.97 -11.65 24.14
C GLY A 232 -6.73 -11.21 23.35
N LEU A 233 -6.46 -9.91 23.22
CA LEU A 233 -5.23 -9.42 22.57
C LEU A 233 -3.94 -9.73 23.35
N GLN A 234 -3.99 -9.89 24.67
CA GLN A 234 -2.80 -10.15 25.48
C GLN A 234 -2.15 -11.49 25.11
N GLY A 235 -0.82 -11.48 24.89
CA GLY A 235 -0.04 -12.61 24.37
C GLY A 235 -0.03 -12.73 22.84
N THR A 236 -0.93 -12.06 22.12
CA THR A 236 -0.99 -12.15 20.65
C THR A 236 0.09 -11.32 19.97
N GLN A 237 0.53 -11.75 18.78
CA GLN A 237 1.37 -10.96 17.89
C GLN A 237 0.46 -10.06 17.04
N LEU A 238 0.76 -8.77 16.98
CA LEU A 238 0.05 -7.82 16.12
C LEU A 238 0.99 -7.08 15.14
N GLU A 239 0.42 -6.51 14.09
CA GLU A 239 1.01 -5.47 13.24
C GLU A 239 0.15 -4.20 13.39
N ALA A 240 0.76 -3.08 13.72
CA ALA A 240 0.12 -1.77 13.81
C ALA A 240 0.84 -0.75 12.93
N ARG A 241 0.10 0.22 12.41
CA ARG A 241 0.63 1.28 11.53
C ARG A 241 0.08 2.65 11.89
N GLY A 242 0.92 3.67 11.82
CA GLY A 242 0.51 5.04 12.13
C GLY A 242 1.68 5.93 12.54
N TRP A 243 1.36 7.11 13.07
CA TRP A 243 2.36 8.09 13.51
C TRP A 243 2.72 7.87 14.97
N VAL A 244 3.91 7.34 15.22
CA VAL A 244 4.48 7.17 16.55
C VAL A 244 4.86 8.53 17.13
N LEU A 245 4.53 8.73 18.41
CA LEU A 245 4.72 9.95 19.17
C LEU A 245 5.66 9.72 20.36
N ASP A 246 6.64 10.61 20.53
CA ASP A 246 7.51 10.68 21.72
C ASP A 246 6.76 11.33 22.90
N ARG A 247 6.34 10.53 23.88
CA ARG A 247 5.60 11.05 25.06
C ARG A 247 6.50 11.78 26.05
N SER A 248 7.82 11.53 26.09
CA SER A 248 8.69 12.18 27.08
C SER A 248 8.78 13.69 26.87
N ARG A 249 8.61 14.17 25.63
CA ARG A 249 8.65 15.59 25.25
C ARG A 249 7.49 16.44 25.79
N ARG A 250 6.40 15.82 26.25
CA ARG A 250 5.22 16.53 26.79
C ARG A 250 5.20 16.59 28.33
N GLY A 251 6.21 16.04 28.99
CA GLY A 251 6.24 15.87 30.45
C GLY A 251 5.25 14.79 30.94
N GLY A 252 5.34 14.46 32.23
CA GLY A 252 4.37 13.60 32.91
C GLY A 252 4.40 12.09 32.56
N LEU A 253 5.41 11.61 31.84
CA LEU A 253 5.63 10.17 31.65
C LEU A 253 6.05 9.55 32.99
N LYS A 254 5.24 8.64 33.54
CA LYS A 254 5.54 7.96 34.82
C LYS A 254 6.49 6.77 34.60
N ALA A 255 7.24 6.40 35.64
CA ALA A 255 8.04 5.17 35.64
C ALA A 255 7.17 3.96 35.24
N GLY A 256 7.73 3.08 34.39
CA GLY A 256 7.02 1.92 33.85
C GLY A 256 6.05 2.21 32.68
N GLN A 257 5.90 3.45 32.23
CA GLN A 257 5.10 3.76 31.03
C GLN A 257 5.96 3.76 29.76
N ALA A 258 5.44 3.16 28.68
CA ALA A 258 6.05 3.22 27.35
C ALA A 258 6.25 4.68 26.87
N ARG A 259 7.50 5.02 26.52
CA ARG A 259 7.87 6.34 25.97
C ARG A 259 7.19 6.60 24.63
N TRP A 260 7.19 5.60 23.77
CA TRP A 260 6.61 5.70 22.44
C TRP A 260 5.13 5.34 22.49
N MET A 261 4.31 6.06 21.74
CA MET A 261 2.89 5.75 21.59
C MET A 261 2.42 5.89 20.16
N LEU A 262 1.65 4.92 19.68
CA LEU A 262 1.01 4.93 18.36
C LEU A 262 -0.52 5.03 18.57
N PRO A 263 -1.14 6.19 18.30
CA PRO A 263 -2.59 6.33 18.41
C PRO A 263 -3.29 5.64 17.22
N LEU A 264 -4.27 4.79 17.54
CA LEU A 264 -5.10 4.07 16.58
C LEU A 264 -6.47 4.76 16.47
N THR A 265 -6.74 5.39 15.32
CA THR A 265 -7.98 6.14 15.06
C THR A 265 -8.97 5.39 14.17
N HIS A 266 -8.55 4.26 13.58
CA HIS A 266 -9.37 3.42 12.72
C HIS A 266 -8.93 1.94 12.80
N PRO A 267 -9.85 0.95 12.73
CA PRO A 267 -9.50 -0.48 12.80
C PRO A 267 -8.48 -0.94 11.78
N GLY A 268 -8.53 -0.40 10.55
CA GLY A 268 -7.56 -0.70 9.48
C GLY A 268 -6.10 -0.31 9.79
N MET A 269 -5.82 0.31 10.94
CA MET A 269 -4.47 0.57 11.45
C MET A 269 -3.89 -0.60 12.27
N LEU A 270 -4.68 -1.62 12.59
CA LEU A 270 -4.33 -2.75 13.46
C LEU A 270 -4.69 -4.09 12.80
N LYS A 271 -3.76 -5.04 12.82
CA LYS A 271 -3.95 -6.43 12.37
C LYS A 271 -3.41 -7.39 13.41
N VAL A 272 -4.20 -8.40 13.80
CA VAL A 272 -3.67 -9.55 14.56
C VAL A 272 -2.95 -10.47 13.57
N VAL A 273 -1.72 -10.85 13.88
CA VAL A 273 -0.84 -11.67 13.03
C VAL A 273 -0.92 -13.14 13.43
N SER A 274 -0.81 -13.43 14.73
CA SER A 274 -1.01 -14.76 15.32
C SER A 274 -1.54 -14.62 16.75
N ARG A 275 -2.22 -15.67 17.22
CA ARG A 275 -2.70 -15.83 18.60
C ARG A 275 -1.91 -16.93 19.29
#